data_AF-A0A838VEY0-F1
#
_entry.id   AF-A0A838VEY0-F1
#
_cell.length_a   1.000
_cell.length_b   1.000
_cell.length_c   1.000
_cell.angle_alpha   90.00
_cell.angle_beta   90.00
_cell.angle_gamma   90.00
#
_symmetry.space_group_name_H-M   'P 1'
#
loop_
_entity.id
_entity.type
_entity.pdbx_description
1 polymer ?
#
loop_
_entity_poly.entity_id
_entity_poly.type
_entity_poly.pdbx_seq_one_letter_code
_entity_poly.pdbx_strand_id
1 'polypeptide(L)' 'MALARKRRVRISRGWSDGLDDLHDYLQCPPRRASVGRPHGAIVVTDDWPDQVPIGDAELRIIESGLRDELDALFGSAS' A
#
# COMPACT_ATOMS: atom_id res chain seq x y z
N MET A 1 1.22 -3.60 46.29
CA MET A 1 1.38 -3.03 44.93
C MET A 1 1.77 -4.14 43.98
N ALA A 2 1.01 -4.39 42.90
CA ALA A 2 1.26 -5.50 41.98
C ALA A 2 1.83 -4.97 40.65
N LEU A 3 2.99 -5.46 40.23
CA LEU A 3 3.66 -5.06 38.99
C LEU A 3 2.99 -5.73 37.77
N ALA A 4 2.60 -4.91 36.80
CA ALA A 4 2.04 -5.35 35.54
C ALA A 4 3.06 -6.20 34.76
N ARG A 5 2.68 -7.45 34.46
CA ARG A 5 3.51 -8.35 33.64
C ARG A 5 3.40 -7.91 32.17
N LYS A 6 4.47 -7.32 31.64
CA LYS A 6 4.57 -6.89 30.24
C LYS A 6 4.56 -8.14 29.35
N ARG A 7 3.44 -8.40 28.66
CA ARG A 7 3.35 -9.44 27.61
C ARG A 7 4.30 -9.05 26.48
N ARG A 8 5.38 -9.81 26.30
CA ARG A 8 6.22 -9.69 25.10
C ARG A 8 5.44 -10.24 23.92
N VAL A 9 5.01 -9.36 23.03
CA VAL A 9 4.52 -9.74 21.70
C VAL A 9 5.71 -10.35 20.96
N ARG A 10 5.64 -11.65 20.67
CA ARG A 10 6.56 -12.27 19.72
C ARG A 10 6.15 -11.73 18.35
N ILE A 11 6.97 -10.85 17.79
CA ILE A 11 6.90 -10.48 16.38
C ILE A 11 7.14 -11.78 15.60
N SER A 12 6.17 -12.18 14.78
CA SER A 12 6.24 -13.39 13.96
C SER A 12 7.45 -13.31 13.05
N ARG A 13 8.49 -14.12 13.30
CA ARG A 13 9.72 -14.22 12.49
C ARG A 13 9.51 -14.86 11.11
N GLY A 14 8.32 -14.76 10.53
CA GLY A 14 7.94 -15.46 9.31
C GLY A 14 6.93 -14.71 8.47
N TRP A 15 6.97 -13.37 8.45
CA TRP A 15 6.13 -12.61 7.50
C TRP A 15 6.42 -13.06 6.07
N SER A 16 7.70 -13.25 5.73
CA SER A 16 8.14 -13.61 4.39
C SER A 16 8.21 -15.12 4.13
N ASP A 17 7.83 -15.96 5.09
CA ASP A 17 7.89 -17.42 4.94
C ASP A 17 6.65 -17.86 4.13
N GLY A 18 6.85 -18.25 2.87
CA GLY A 18 5.76 -18.56 1.93
C GLY A 18 5.36 -17.42 0.98
N LEU A 19 6.30 -16.53 0.62
CA LEU A 19 6.17 -15.60 -0.51
C LEU A 19 7.03 -16.05 -1.71
N ASP A 20 7.42 -17.33 -1.75
CA ASP A 20 8.33 -17.88 -2.76
C ASP A 20 7.65 -18.05 -4.13
N ASP A 21 6.33 -18.25 -4.16
CA ASP A 21 5.53 -18.20 -5.39
C ASP A 21 4.81 -16.85 -5.49
N LEU A 22 5.02 -16.16 -6.61
CA LEU A 22 4.34 -14.92 -6.95
C LEU A 22 2.83 -15.09 -6.84
N HIS A 23 2.28 -16.27 -7.13
CA HIS A 23 0.85 -16.54 -7.14
C HIS A 23 0.29 -17.06 -5.81
N ASP A 24 1.08 -17.13 -4.73
CA ASP A 24 0.60 -17.59 -3.41
C ASP A 24 -0.57 -16.73 -2.88
N TYR A 25 -0.70 -15.48 -3.31
CA TYR A 25 -1.84 -14.61 -2.97
C TYR A 25 -3.20 -15.10 -3.52
N LEU A 26 -3.19 -15.93 -4.57
CA LEU A 26 -4.43 -16.53 -5.09
C LEU A 26 -4.96 -17.62 -4.16
N GLN A 27 -4.10 -18.19 -3.32
CA GLN A 27 -4.54 -19.11 -2.29
C GLN A 27 -5.16 -18.32 -1.15
N CYS A 28 -6.50 -18.33 -1.10
CA CYS A 28 -7.20 -17.80 0.06
C CYS A 28 -6.76 -18.61 1.29
N PRO A 29 -6.06 -18.01 2.27
CA PRO A 29 -5.65 -18.75 3.45
C PRO A 29 -6.88 -19.30 4.15
N PRO A 30 -6.81 -20.49 4.78
CA PRO A 30 -7.96 -21.08 5.45
C PRO A 30 -8.52 -20.07 6.46
N ARG A 31 -9.79 -19.67 6.22
CA ARG A 31 -10.50 -18.68 7.02
C ARG A 31 -10.58 -19.19 8.45
N ARG A 32 -9.65 -18.73 9.30
CA ARG A 32 -9.71 -19.01 10.74
C ARG A 32 -11.07 -18.51 11.21
N ALA A 33 -11.85 -19.38 11.85
CA ALA A 33 -13.14 -19.03 12.40
C ALA A 33 -12.94 -18.00 13.51
N SER A 34 -12.89 -16.72 13.14
CA SER A 34 -13.02 -15.63 14.08
C SER A 34 -14.48 -15.55 14.46
N VAL A 35 -14.80 -15.79 15.73
CA VAL A 35 -16.06 -15.32 16.33
C VAL A 35 -15.93 -13.80 16.45
N GLY A 36 -16.01 -13.12 15.30
CA GLY A 36 -15.80 -11.69 15.17
C GLY A 36 -17.14 -10.98 15.19
N ARG A 37 -17.26 -10.00 16.08
CA ARG A 37 -18.30 -8.96 16.05
C ARG A 37 -18.56 -8.54 14.59
N PRO A 38 -19.81 -8.33 14.15
CA PRO A 38 -20.06 -7.84 12.80
C PRO A 38 -19.24 -6.57 12.59
N HIS A 39 -18.21 -6.66 11.76
CA HIS A 39 -17.50 -5.49 11.28
C HIS A 39 -18.54 -4.72 10.46
N GLY A 40 -18.78 -3.45 10.80
CA GLY A 40 -19.59 -2.57 9.97
C GLY A 40 -19.05 -2.57 8.53
N ALA A 41 -19.91 -2.25 7.56
CA ALA A 41 -19.49 -2.16 6.18
C ALA A 41 -18.25 -1.27 6.05
N ILE A 42 -17.21 -1.75 5.37
CA ILE A 42 -16.03 -0.93 5.06
C ILE A 42 -16.49 0.10 4.04
N VAL A 43 -16.49 1.36 4.44
CA VAL A 43 -16.76 2.48 3.55
C VAL A 43 -15.40 2.97 3.06
N VAL A 44 -15.15 2.82 1.76
CA VAL A 44 -14.01 3.46 1.10
C VAL A 44 -14.51 4.80 0.60
N THR A 45 -14.06 5.88 1.26
CA THR A 45 -14.24 7.25 0.78
C THR A 45 -12.96 7.70 0.12
N ASP A 46 -13.09 8.40 -1.01
CA ASP A 46 -11.99 9.14 -1.61
C ASP A 46 -11.99 10.53 -0.98
N ASP A 47 -11.18 10.70 0.07
CA ASP A 47 -11.13 11.91 0.88
C ASP A 47 -10.28 13.03 0.24
N TRP A 48 -10.11 13.00 -1.09
CA TRP A 48 -9.32 13.97 -1.82
C TRP A 48 -10.11 15.26 -2.05
N PRO A 49 -9.43 16.43 -2.08
CA PRO A 49 -10.08 17.67 -2.48
C PRO A 49 -10.45 17.64 -3.96
N ASP A 50 -11.45 18.43 -4.35
CA ASP A 50 -11.87 18.60 -5.75
C ASP A 50 -10.69 18.98 -6.67
N GLN A 51 -9.71 19.69 -6.12
CA GLN A 51 -8.44 20.00 -6.78
C GLN A 51 -7.28 19.68 -5.83
N VAL A 52 -6.41 18.78 -6.28
CA VAL A 52 -5.15 18.50 -5.59
C VAL A 52 -4.22 19.69 -5.81
N PRO A 53 -3.76 20.39 -4.75
CA PRO A 53 -2.85 21.50 -4.91
C PRO A 53 -1.48 20.97 -5.36
N ILE A 54 -1.07 21.33 -6.57
CA ILE A 54 0.24 21.02 -7.14
C ILE A 54 0.95 22.35 -7.41
N GLY A 55 2.13 22.53 -6.82
CA GLY A 55 2.93 23.74 -6.99
C GLY A 55 3.88 23.69 -8.20
N ASP A 56 4.47 24.84 -8.54
CA ASP A 56 5.38 24.96 -9.70
C ASP A 56 6.60 24.04 -9.63
N ALA A 57 7.13 23.80 -8.43
CA ALA A 57 8.26 22.90 -8.24
C ALA A 57 7.88 21.45 -8.57
N GLU A 58 6.69 21.03 -8.16
CA GLU A 58 6.16 19.68 -8.42
C GLU A 58 5.81 19.53 -9.90
N LEU A 59 5.19 20.55 -10.50
CA LEU A 59 4.91 20.59 -11.94
C LEU A 59 6.18 20.39 -12.77
N ARG A 60 7.26 21.09 -12.45
CA ARG A 60 8.55 20.94 -13.19
C ARG A 60 9.11 19.53 -13.12
N ILE A 61 8.97 18.86 -11.98
CA ILE A 61 9.44 17.48 -11.81
C ILE A 61 8.60 16.53 -12.67
N ILE A 62 7.27 16.70 -12.63
CA ILE A 62 6.33 15.89 -13.42
C ILE A 62 6.57 16.10 -14.92
N GLU A 63 6.71 17.36 -15.35
CA GLU A 63 6.97 17.71 -16.76
C GLU A 63 8.30 17.15 -17.26
N SER A 64 9.36 17.21 -16.44
CA SER A 64 10.66 16.66 -16.80
C SER A 64 10.58 15.14 -16.96
N GLY A 65 9.96 14.42 -16.02
CA GLY A 65 9.79 12.97 -16.12
C GLY A 65 8.93 12.59 -17.31
N LEU A 66 7.84 13.32 -17.55
CA LEU A 66 6.97 13.08 -18.69
C LEU A 66 7.70 13.29 -20.03
N ARG A 67 8.57 14.30 -20.12
CA ARG A 67 9.38 14.53 -21.32
C ARG A 67 10.27 13.32 -21.61
N ASP A 68 10.95 12.77 -20.60
CA ASP A 68 11.82 11.62 -20.78
C ASP A 68 11.03 10.39 -21.26
N GLU A 69 9.84 10.15 -20.71
CA GLU A 69 8.94 9.08 -21.15
C GLU A 69 8.44 9.29 -22.59
N LEU A 70 8.07 10.53 -22.94
CA LEU A 70 7.62 10.85 -24.30
C LEU A 70 8.75 10.71 -25.32
N ASP A 71 9.97 11.16 -24.99
CA ASP A 71 11.15 11.01 -25.84
C ASP A 71 11.49 9.52 -26.02
N ALA A 72 11.28 8.67 -25.00
CA ALA A 72 11.45 7.22 -25.11
C ALA A 72 10.39 6.57 -26.01
N LEU A 73 9.14 7.03 -25.95
CA LEU A 73 8.01 6.47 -26.70
C LEU A 73 7.98 6.92 -28.17
N PHE A 74 8.29 8.17 -28.45
CA PHE A 74 8.13 8.79 -29.77
C PHE A 74 9.45 9.17 -30.44
N GLY A 75 10.58 8.99 -29.74
CA GLY A 75 11.87 9.54 -30.14
C GLY A 75 11.98 11.01 -29.72
N SER A 76 13.23 11.47 -29.58
CA SER A 76 13.46 12.86 -29.20
C SER A 76 12.94 13.82 -30.28
N ALA A 77 12.23 14.86 -29.85
CA ALA A 77 11.84 15.96 -30.71
C ALA A 77 13.10 16.71 -31.19
N SER A 78 13.65 16.28 -32.34
CA SER A 78 14.76 16.96 -33.03
C SER A 78 14.36 18.30 -33.60
#